data_AF-A0A8I3AFI8-F1
#
_entry.id   AF-A0A8I3AFI8-F1
#
_cell.length_a   1.000
_cell.length_b   1.000
_cell.length_c   1.000
_cell.angle_alpha   90.00
_cell.angle_beta   90.00
_cell.angle_gamma   90.00
#
_symmetry.space_group_name_H-M   'P 1'
#
loop_
_entity.id
_entity.type
_entity.pdbx_description
1 polymer ?
#
loop_
_entity_poly.entity_id
_entity_poly.type
_entity_poly.pdbx_seq_one_letter_code
_entity_poly.pdbx_strand_id
1 'polypeptide(L)'
;MRPLPPKGQHHFWADHFLVYAQRYDTIRQQQGNVDRATGMHTLKLAACSLGEIFSDVFPIDQIRLYAHLVPHFGEVADDHLTHTNSFHLAQSFWLNNYFDKEFYYVVSS
;
A
#
# COMPACT_ATOMS: atom_id res chain seq x y z
N MET A 1 16.90 -9.57 -12.54
CA MET A 1 16.96 -11.05 -12.44
C MET A 1 15.56 -11.58 -12.72
N ARG A 2 15.39 -12.54 -13.64
CA ARG A 2 14.12 -13.27 -13.79
C ARG A 2 14.22 -14.52 -12.91
N PRO A 3 13.34 -14.73 -11.92
CA PRO A 3 13.34 -15.97 -11.17
C PRO A 3 13.04 -17.12 -12.15
N LEU A 4 13.97 -18.07 -12.27
CA LEU A 4 13.77 -19.27 -13.08
C LEU A 4 13.07 -20.32 -12.22
N PRO A 5 11.89 -20.83 -12.63
CA PRO A 5 11.17 -21.81 -11.84
C PRO A 5 11.87 -23.17 -11.88
N PRO A 6 11.82 -23.96 -10.79
CA PRO A 6 12.24 -25.36 -10.81
C PRO A 6 11.35 -26.17 -11.76
N LYS A 7 11.96 -27.11 -12.49
CA LYS A 7 11.32 -27.90 -13.55
C LYS A 7 10.06 -28.62 -13.03
N GLY A 8 8.92 -28.35 -13.68
CA GLY A 8 7.67 -29.11 -13.49
C GLY A 8 6.51 -28.34 -12.84
N GLN A 9 6.72 -27.09 -12.39
CA GLN A 9 5.64 -26.24 -11.89
C GLN A 9 5.33 -25.12 -12.89
N HIS A 10 4.16 -25.19 -13.52
CA HIS A 10 3.59 -24.09 -14.29
C HIS A 10 3.13 -23.01 -13.30
N HIS A 11 4.05 -22.13 -12.88
CA HIS A 11 3.66 -20.96 -12.09
C HIS A 11 2.74 -20.11 -12.94
N PHE A 12 1.55 -19.81 -12.42
CA PHE A 12 0.52 -18.94 -13.01
C PHE A 12 1.03 -17.53 -13.36
N TRP A 13 2.29 -17.22 -13.04
CA TRP A 13 2.94 -15.92 -13.20
C TRP A 13 4.10 -15.94 -14.20
N ALA A 14 4.47 -17.11 -14.75
CA ALA A 14 5.64 -17.25 -15.62
C ALA A 14 5.55 -16.40 -16.91
N ASP A 15 4.33 -16.14 -17.38
CA ASP A 15 4.04 -15.36 -18.58
C ASP A 15 3.52 -13.93 -18.28
N HIS A 16 3.53 -13.50 -17.02
CA HIS A 16 2.99 -12.22 -16.60
C HIS A 16 4.10 -11.19 -16.33
N PHE A 17 3.81 -9.92 -16.64
CA PHE A 17 4.65 -8.82 -16.14
C PHE A 17 4.47 -8.71 -14.63
N LEU A 18 5.59 -8.69 -13.90
CA LEU A 18 5.59 -8.63 -12.45
C LEU A 18 5.88 -7.21 -11.97
N VAL A 19 5.26 -6.83 -10.86
CA VAL A 19 5.56 -5.58 -10.14
C VAL A 19 6.04 -5.88 -8.73
N TYR A 20 6.98 -5.06 -8.26
CA TYR A 20 7.39 -5.05 -6.86
C TYR A 20 6.52 -4.02 -6.12
N ALA A 21 5.85 -4.45 -5.05
CA ALA A 21 4.88 -3.60 -4.38
C ALA A 21 5.00 -3.71 -2.85
N GLN A 22 4.68 -2.61 -2.19
CA GLN A 22 4.59 -2.53 -0.74
C GLN A 22 3.13 -2.69 -0.31
N ARG A 23 2.91 -3.45 0.76
CA ARG A 23 1.57 -3.65 1.32
C ARG A 23 1.26 -2.59 2.37
N TYR A 24 0.04 -2.09 2.34
CA TYR A 24 -0.49 -1.17 3.34
C TYR A 24 -1.79 -1.73 3.93
N ASP A 25 -1.92 -1.73 5.25
CA ASP A 25 -3.11 -2.18 5.94
C ASP A 25 -3.92 -0.99 6.46
N THR A 26 -5.25 -1.05 6.32
CA THR A 26 -6.15 -0.02 6.86
C THR A 26 -6.21 -0.11 8.38
N ILE A 27 -5.96 1.00 9.06
CA ILE A 27 -6.08 1.07 10.53
C ILE A 27 -7.55 1.29 10.89
N ARG A 28 -8.13 0.40 11.70
CA ARG A 28 -9.44 0.65 12.32
C ARG A 28 -9.29 1.73 13.39
N GLN A 29 -9.73 2.96 13.13
CA GLN A 29 -9.77 3.99 14.17
C GLN A 29 -11.00 3.76 15.08
N GLN A 30 -10.86 3.99 16.39
CA GLN A 30 -11.88 3.63 17.40
C GLN A 30 -13.23 4.36 17.27
N GLN A 31 -13.34 5.38 16.42
CA GLN A 31 -14.51 6.26 16.31
C GLN A 31 -15.00 6.47 14.86
N GLY A 32 -14.61 5.59 13.94
CA GLY A 32 -14.93 5.64 12.51
C GLY A 32 -13.75 5.12 11.69
N ASN A 33 -13.97 4.63 10.48
CA ASN A 33 -12.88 4.09 9.64
C ASN A 33 -12.00 5.21 9.03
N VAL A 34 -12.26 6.47 9.38
CA VAL A 34 -11.89 7.66 8.63
C VAL A 34 -11.46 8.77 9.59
N ASP A 35 -10.36 9.44 9.29
CA ASP A 35 -9.90 10.61 10.03
C ASP A 35 -10.93 11.75 9.96
N ARG A 36 -11.28 12.33 11.10
CA ARG A 36 -12.37 13.33 11.18
C ARG A 36 -12.01 14.69 10.60
N ALA A 37 -10.72 15.04 10.58
CA ALA A 37 -10.27 16.33 10.07
C ALA A 37 -10.21 16.33 8.54
N THR A 38 -9.75 15.23 7.95
CA THR A 38 -9.50 15.12 6.51
C THR A 38 -10.59 14.33 5.76
N GLY A 39 -11.38 13.52 6.47
CA GLY A 39 -12.30 12.58 5.85
C GLY A 39 -11.61 11.41 5.14
N MET A 40 -10.30 11.19 5.37
CA MET A 40 -9.49 10.19 4.68
C MET A 40 -9.27 8.91 5.51
N HIS A 41 -9.12 7.76 4.84
CA HIS A 41 -8.70 6.53 5.50
C HIS A 41 -7.20 6.56 5.80
N THR A 42 -6.82 6.21 7.03
CA THR A 42 -5.40 6.04 7.38
C THR A 42 -4.95 4.61 7.10
N LEU A 43 -3.90 4.49 6.31
CA LEU A 43 -3.19 3.27 6.03
C LEU A 43 -1.88 3.25 6.82
N LYS A 44 -1.49 2.06 7.29
CA LYS A 44 -0.16 1.81 7.84
C LYS A 44 0.62 0.95 6.87
N LEU A 45 1.90 1.23 6.69
CA LEU A 45 2.78 0.31 5.99
C LEU A 45 2.80 -1.03 6.75
N ALA A 46 2.53 -2.12 6.05
CA ALA A 46 2.60 -3.45 6.64
C ALA A 46 4.07 -3.76 6.93
N ALA A 47 4.39 -3.98 8.20
CA ALA A 47 5.72 -4.41 8.62
C ALA A 47 5.65 -5.85 9.13
N CYS A 48 6.63 -6.66 8.76
CA CYS A 48 6.85 -7.94 9.40
C CYS A 48 7.14 -7.73 10.91
N SER A 49 7.00 -8.78 11.72
CA SER A 49 7.33 -8.76 13.15
C SER A 49 8.78 -8.34 13.46
N LEU A 50 9.66 -8.34 12.45
CA LEU A 50 11.05 -7.91 12.51
C LEU A 50 11.28 -6.44 12.10
N GLY A 51 10.22 -5.68 11.79
CA GLY A 51 10.32 -4.28 11.37
C GLY A 51 10.68 -4.06 9.90
N GLU A 52 10.90 -5.13 9.12
CA GLU A 52 11.08 -5.02 7.68
C GLU A 52 9.75 -4.74 6.96
N ILE A 53 9.82 -3.92 5.91
CA ILE A 53 8.66 -3.56 5.08
C ILE A 53 8.16 -4.81 4.36
N PHE A 54 6.89 -5.16 4.55
CA PHE A 54 6.26 -6.25 3.82
C PHE A 54 6.07 -5.82 2.35
N SER A 55 6.97 -6.32 1.51
CA SER A 55 6.91 -6.13 0.07
C SER A 55 6.74 -7.48 -0.61
N ASP A 56 5.96 -7.51 -1.67
CA ASP A 56 5.66 -8.72 -2.42
C ASP A 56 5.79 -8.47 -3.93
N VAL A 57 5.91 -9.56 -4.69
CA VAL A 57 5.93 -9.56 -6.14
C VAL A 57 4.63 -10.18 -6.64
N PHE A 58 3.84 -9.40 -7.36
CA PHE A 58 2.58 -9.90 -7.94
C PHE A 58 2.44 -9.55 -9.43
N PRO A 59 1.61 -10.29 -10.18
CA PRO A 59 1.31 -10.00 -11.58
C PRO A 59 0.60 -8.65 -11.76
N ILE A 60 1.07 -7.84 -12.70
CA ILE A 60 0.54 -6.49 -12.94
C ILE A 60 -0.95 -6.50 -13.30
N ASP A 61 -1.43 -7.56 -13.92
CA ASP A 61 -2.84 -7.78 -14.28
C ASP A 61 -3.76 -7.97 -13.05
N GLN A 62 -3.19 -8.14 -11.85
CA GLN A 62 -3.95 -8.11 -10.61
C GLN A 62 -4.17 -6.69 -10.06
N ILE A 63 -3.56 -5.65 -10.64
CA ILE A 63 -3.83 -4.26 -10.28
C ILE A 63 -5.22 -3.89 -10.79
N ARG A 64 -6.16 -3.72 -9.86
CA ARG A 64 -7.54 -3.35 -10.18
C ARG A 64 -7.77 -1.85 -10.27
N LEU A 65 -7.01 -1.06 -9.51
CA LEU A 65 -7.15 0.39 -9.48
C LEU A 65 -5.83 1.05 -9.07
N TYR A 66 -5.67 2.30 -9.50
CA TYR A 66 -4.65 3.21 -9.00
C TYR A 66 -5.26 4.14 -7.97
N ALA A 67 -4.59 4.31 -6.84
CA ALA A 67 -4.97 5.24 -5.80
C ALA A 67 -3.77 6.12 -5.43
N HIS A 68 -4.05 7.38 -5.09
CA HIS A 68 -3.04 8.30 -4.62
C HIS A 68 -2.90 8.18 -3.10
N LEU A 69 -1.68 7.92 -2.63
CA LEU A 69 -1.33 7.92 -1.21
C LEU A 69 -0.65 9.24 -0.85
N VAL A 70 -1.06 9.83 0.26
CA VAL A 70 -0.45 11.03 0.82
C VAL A 70 0.26 10.63 2.11
N PRO A 71 1.58 10.86 2.28
CA PRO A 71 2.26 10.63 3.54
C PRO A 71 1.55 11.36 4.69
N HIS A 72 1.24 10.63 5.76
CA HIS A 72 0.65 11.18 6.97
C HIS A 72 1.74 11.31 8.03
N PHE A 73 2.10 12.56 8.31
CA PHE A 73 2.98 12.92 9.42
C PHE A 73 2.08 13.26 10.61
N GLY A 74 2.39 12.71 11.78
CA GLY A 74 1.62 12.98 12.99
C GLY A 74 1.76 14.43 13.44
N GLU A 75 1.41 14.70 14.69
CA GLU A 75 1.47 16.05 15.28
C GLU A 75 2.87 16.69 15.18
N VAL A 76 3.92 15.86 15.21
CA VAL A 76 5.31 16.27 15.00
C VAL A 76 5.84 15.55 13.77
N ALA A 77 6.19 16.32 12.75
CA ALA A 77 6.97 15.80 11.61
C ALA A 77 8.43 15.64 12.04
N ASP A 78 9.08 14.58 11.58
CA ASP A 78 10.53 14.41 11.74
C ASP A 78 11.25 15.49 10.93
N ASP A 79 12.13 16.27 11.58
CA ASP A 79 12.87 17.38 10.97
C ASP A 79 13.80 16.92 9.83
N HIS A 80 14.10 15.63 9.74
CA HIS A 80 14.86 15.03 8.64
C HIS A 80 14.02 14.73 7.40
N LEU A 81 12.69 14.91 7.47
CA LEU A 81 11.80 14.71 6.33
C LEU A 81 11.97 15.83 5.30
N THR A 82 12.25 15.42 4.08
CA THR A 82 12.28 16.26 2.90
C THR A 82 11.23 15.78 1.91
N HIS A 83 10.89 16.61 0.93
CA HIS A 83 9.98 16.22 -0.15
C HIS A 83 10.43 14.92 -0.86
N THR A 84 11.73 14.62 -0.90
CA THR A 84 12.27 13.48 -1.62
C THR A 84 12.35 12.19 -0.80
N ASN A 85 12.39 12.27 0.53
CA ASN A 85 12.50 11.09 1.40
C ASN A 85 11.21 10.77 2.16
N SER A 86 10.24 11.67 2.12
CA SER A 86 9.06 11.59 2.97
C SER A 86 8.20 10.36 2.70
N PHE A 87 8.06 9.96 1.44
CA PHE A 87 7.34 8.73 1.09
C PHE A 87 8.05 7.46 1.56
N HIS A 88 9.38 7.49 1.68
CA HIS A 88 10.18 6.36 2.15
C HIS A 88 10.24 6.26 3.67
N LEU A 89 10.18 7.40 4.37
CA LEU A 89 10.29 7.47 5.83
C LEU A 89 8.93 7.45 6.54
N ALA A 90 7.85 7.83 5.86
CA ALA A 90 6.51 7.79 6.44
C ALA A 90 6.08 6.35 6.74
N GLN A 91 5.57 6.15 7.95
CA GLN A 91 5.01 4.86 8.39
C GLN A 91 3.49 4.79 8.24
N SER A 92 2.83 5.95 8.06
CA SER A 92 1.40 6.08 7.84
C SER A 92 1.11 6.96 6.63
N PHE A 93 0.00 6.65 5.96
CA PHE A 93 -0.44 7.33 4.75
C PHE A 93 -1.94 7.56 4.80
N TRP A 94 -2.41 8.64 4.19
CA TRP A 94 -3.82 8.83 3.89
C TRP A 94 -4.13 8.32 2.49
N LEU A 95 -5.23 7.58 2.40
CA LEU A 95 -5.85 7.22 1.13
C LEU A 95 -6.74 8.38 0.66
N ASN A 96 -6.51 8.87 -0.54
CA ASN A 96 -7.23 10.02 -1.10
C ASN A 96 -8.76 9.80 -1.08
N ASN A 97 -9.52 10.85 -0.75
CA ASN A 97 -10.99 10.87 -0.65
C ASN A 97 -11.71 10.48 -1.95
N TYR A 98 -11.04 10.54 -3.10
CA TYR A 98 -11.59 10.05 -4.37
C TYR A 98 -11.67 8.52 -4.45
N PHE A 99 -11.00 7.80 -3.54
CA PHE A 99 -11.14 6.36 -3.39
C PHE A 99 -12.27 6.08 -2.40
N ASP A 100 -13.50 6.16 -2.89
CA ASP A 100 -14.69 5.94 -2.07
C ASP A 100 -15.08 4.45 -1.95
N LYS A 101 -16.11 4.21 -1.13
CA LYS A 101 -16.64 2.88 -0.83
C LYS A 101 -17.19 2.17 -2.06
N GLU A 102 -17.71 2.93 -3.03
CA GLU A 102 -18.30 2.38 -4.26
C GLU A 102 -17.20 1.84 -5.18
N PHE A 103 -16.06 2.54 -5.28
CA PHE A 103 -14.88 2.01 -5.96
C PHE A 103 -14.38 0.72 -5.32
N TYR A 104 -14.32 0.67 -3.97
CA TYR A 104 -13.89 -0.53 -3.26
C TYR A 104 -14.77 -1.75 -3.60
N TYR A 105 -16.09 -1.61 -3.65
CA TYR A 105 -16.98 -2.75 -3.96
C TYR A 105 -16.89 -3.20 -5.41
N VAL A 106 -16.75 -2.26 -6.36
CA VAL A 106 -16.56 -2.60 -7.78
C VAL A 106 -15.28 -3.39 -7.98
N VAL A 107 -14.22 -3.09 -7.23
CA VAL A 107 -12.93 -3.77 -7.37
C VAL A 107 -12.74 -4.93 -6.40
N SER A 108 -13.65 -5.21 -5.48
CA SER A 108 -13.53 -6.33 -4.53
C SER A 108 -14.40 -7.55 -4.91
N SER A 109 -15.10 -7.50 -6.04
CA SER A 109 -15.96 -8.58 -6.55
C SER A 109 -15.23 -9.58 -7.45
#